data_AF-A0A7C8AL41-F1
#
_entry.id   AF-A0A7C8AL41-F1
#
_cell.length_a   1.000
_cell.length_b   1.000
_cell.length_c   1.000
_cell.angle_alpha   90.00
_cell.angle_beta   90.00
_cell.angle_gamma   90.00
#
_symmetry.space_group_name_H-M   'P 1'
#
loop_
_entity.id
_entity.type
_entity.pdbx_description
1 polymer ?
#
loop_
_entity_poly.entity_id
_entity_poly.type
_entity_poly.pdbx_seq_one_letter_code
_entity_poly.pdbx_strand_id
1 'polypeptide(L)'
;MRQIDDRSDWPADYTAKRRHTPDKTRIVDAREPGGFDFLGYHFERGMKWPRRKSMGKLCDSIRAKTRRANGHSLEGLINQINPTLSGWFEYFKHSHWNGFPGVDGWVRMRLRSIVRKRAHRSGRGRGKGHQRWPNAYFARQGLFSLQEAYAKARQSSKR
;
A
#
# COMPACT_ATOMS: atom_id res chain seq x y z
N MET A 1 -15.91 28.90 38.66
CA MET A 1 -14.50 28.48 38.80
C MET A 1 -14.50 27.26 39.73
N ARG A 2 -14.48 26.03 39.19
CA ARG A 2 -14.45 24.80 40.01
C ARG A 2 -12.99 24.40 40.18
N GLN A 3 -12.48 24.49 41.40
CA GLN A 3 -11.22 23.89 41.80
C GLN A 3 -11.38 22.37 41.73
N ILE A 4 -10.63 21.73 40.84
CA ILE A 4 -10.36 20.29 40.86
C ILE A 4 -8.86 20.21 41.12
N ASP A 5 -8.47 20.13 42.38
CA ASP A 5 -7.09 19.82 42.76
C ASP A 5 -7.15 19.11 44.11
N ASP A 6 -7.69 17.90 44.09
CA ASP A 6 -7.41 16.92 45.14
C ASP A 6 -6.71 15.71 44.50
N ARG A 7 -5.39 15.70 44.64
CA ARG A 7 -4.48 14.64 44.17
C ARG A 7 -4.42 13.45 45.14
N SER A 8 -5.20 13.45 46.23
CA SER A 8 -5.10 12.44 47.28
C SER A 8 -5.90 11.15 47.02
N ASP A 9 -6.72 11.09 45.96
CA ASP A 9 -7.55 9.93 45.61
C ASP A 9 -6.95 9.03 44.49
N TRP A 10 -5.63 9.13 44.25
CA TRP A 10 -4.95 8.29 43.27
C TRP A 10 -4.49 6.97 43.92
N PRO A 11 -5.06 5.79 43.57
CA PRO A 11 -4.57 4.52 44.11
C PRO A 11 -3.10 4.30 43.73
N ALA A 12 -2.28 3.89 44.71
CA ALA A 12 -0.81 3.84 44.63
C ALA A 12 -0.24 2.73 43.71
N ASP A 13 -1.06 2.02 42.93
CA ASP A 13 -0.66 0.84 42.16
C ASP A 13 -1.12 0.84 40.69
N TYR A 14 -0.97 1.97 39.99
CA TYR A 14 -1.07 2.05 38.51
C TYR A 14 0.05 1.32 37.75
N THR A 15 0.57 0.21 38.29
CA THR A 15 1.38 -0.70 37.50
C THR A 15 0.44 -1.53 36.62
N ALA A 16 0.31 -1.13 35.36
CA ALA A 16 -0.42 -1.92 34.38
C ALA A 16 0.28 -3.27 34.18
N LYS A 17 -0.11 -4.31 34.94
CA LYS A 17 0.27 -5.72 34.73
C LYS A 17 -0.32 -6.21 33.41
N ARG A 18 0.27 -5.80 32.29
CA ARG A 18 -0.07 -6.34 30.96
C ARG A 18 0.78 -7.57 30.72
N ARG A 19 0.15 -8.73 30.77
CA ARG A 19 0.81 -10.01 30.44
C ARG A 19 1.09 -10.03 28.92
N HIS A 20 2.36 -10.07 28.54
CA HIS A 20 2.74 -10.25 27.14
C HIS A 20 2.32 -11.66 26.68
N THR A 21 1.85 -11.78 25.44
CA THR A 21 1.62 -13.11 24.84
C THR A 21 2.96 -13.63 24.33
N PRO A 22 3.44 -14.81 24.77
CA PRO A 22 4.74 -15.34 24.37
C PRO A 22 4.89 -15.45 22.85
N ASP A 23 3.79 -15.81 22.19
CA ASP A 23 3.72 -16.10 20.76
C ASP A 23 3.95 -14.88 19.84
N LYS A 24 3.82 -13.66 20.37
CA LYS A 24 3.98 -12.40 19.61
C LYS A 24 5.27 -11.66 19.93
N THR A 25 6.07 -12.15 20.88
CA THR A 25 7.22 -11.44 21.42
C THR A 25 8.50 -12.18 21.06
N ARG A 26 9.18 -11.72 20.00
CA ARG A 26 10.49 -12.23 19.58
C ARG A 26 11.47 -11.08 19.49
N ILE A 27 12.63 -11.21 20.13
CA ILE A 27 13.76 -10.30 19.94
C ILE A 27 14.43 -10.70 18.63
N VAL A 28 14.62 -9.73 17.72
CA VAL A 28 15.22 -9.97 16.40
C VAL A 28 16.21 -8.88 16.12
N ASP A 29 17.40 -9.25 15.64
CA ASP A 29 18.32 -8.27 15.08
C ASP A 29 17.81 -7.83 13.70
N ALA A 30 17.54 -6.54 13.56
CA ALA A 30 17.09 -5.94 12.29
C ALA A 30 18.14 -5.99 11.18
N ARG A 31 19.40 -6.31 11.52
CA ARG A 31 20.54 -6.39 10.59
C ARG A 31 20.68 -7.78 9.97
N GLU A 32 20.09 -8.79 10.60
CA GLU A 32 20.17 -10.18 10.15
C GLU A 32 19.03 -10.56 9.20
N PRO A 33 19.23 -11.57 8.34
CA PRO A 33 18.18 -12.11 7.48
C PRO A 33 16.95 -12.56 8.29
N GLY A 34 15.76 -12.21 7.80
CA GLY A 34 14.49 -12.63 8.40
C GLY A 34 13.75 -11.55 9.19
N GLY A 35 14.44 -10.51 9.66
CA GLY A 35 13.85 -9.25 10.07
C GLY A 35 12.63 -9.32 11.01
N PHE A 36 11.86 -8.22 11.07
CA PHE A 36 10.58 -8.19 11.80
C PHE A 36 9.57 -7.22 11.17
N ASP A 37 8.29 -7.45 11.49
CA ASP A 37 7.18 -6.61 11.05
C ASP A 37 6.76 -5.63 12.15
N PHE A 38 6.68 -4.34 11.85
CA PHE A 38 6.19 -3.32 12.77
C PHE A 38 5.44 -2.21 12.02
N LEU A 39 4.26 -1.82 12.54
CA LEU A 39 3.37 -0.81 11.93
C LEU A 39 3.11 -1.01 10.43
N GLY A 40 3.02 -2.26 9.97
CA GLY A 40 2.78 -2.54 8.56
C GLY A 40 4.03 -2.48 7.66
N TYR A 41 5.19 -2.15 8.22
CA TYR A 41 6.50 -2.27 7.59
C TYR A 41 7.14 -3.61 7.94
N HIS A 42 7.99 -4.10 7.04
CA HIS A 42 8.95 -5.16 7.25
C HIS A 42 10.35 -4.53 7.31
N PHE A 43 11.09 -4.79 8.38
CA PHE A 43 12.44 -4.27 8.60
C PHE A 43 13.45 -5.39 8.45
N GLU A 44 14.42 -5.22 7.55
CA GLU A 44 15.48 -6.20 7.30
C GLU A 44 16.72 -5.47 6.74
N ARG A 45 17.91 -5.81 7.23
CA ARG A 45 19.21 -5.27 6.79
C ARG A 45 19.25 -3.72 6.76
N GLY A 46 18.62 -3.07 7.75
CA GLY A 46 18.57 -1.60 7.85
C GLY A 46 17.61 -0.91 6.86
N MET A 47 16.91 -1.66 6.01
CA MET A 47 15.87 -1.14 5.13
C MET A 47 14.47 -1.47 5.67
N LYS A 48 13.47 -0.75 5.15
CA LYS A 48 12.07 -1.01 5.44
C LYS A 48 11.21 -1.10 4.18
N TRP A 49 10.33 -2.09 4.11
CA TRP A 49 9.40 -2.33 3.02
C TRP A 49 7.96 -2.35 3.51
N PRO A 50 6.96 -2.10 2.65
CA PRO A 50 5.59 -2.41 3.02
C PRO A 50 5.47 -3.93 3.21
N ARG A 51 4.92 -4.39 4.35
CA ARG A 51 4.77 -5.82 4.58
C ARG A 51 3.89 -6.46 3.50
N ARG A 52 4.12 -7.73 3.18
CA ARG A 52 3.33 -8.49 2.19
C ARG A 52 1.82 -8.43 2.46
N LYS A 53 1.42 -8.52 3.73
CA LYS A 53 0.02 -8.41 4.16
C LYS A 53 -0.59 -7.02 3.91
N SER A 54 0.20 -5.94 3.98
CA SER A 54 -0.26 -4.57 3.66
C SER A 54 -0.50 -4.42 2.16
N MET A 55 0.47 -4.86 1.34
CA MET A 55 0.33 -4.88 -0.12
C MET A 55 -0.88 -5.72 -0.56
N GLY A 56 -1.09 -6.89 0.07
CA GLY A 56 -2.27 -7.72 -0.15
C GLY A 56 -3.57 -6.97 0.11
N LYS A 57 -3.70 -6.30 1.27
CA LYS A 57 -4.89 -5.51 1.61
C LYS A 57 -5.16 -4.37 0.62
N LEU A 58 -4.12 -3.68 0.16
CA LEU A 58 -4.25 -2.66 -0.89
C LEU A 58 -4.82 -3.29 -2.18
N CYS A 59 -4.20 -4.38 -2.64
CA CYS A 59 -4.65 -5.10 -3.82
C CYS A 59 -6.10 -5.60 -3.68
N ASP A 60 -6.51 -6.04 -2.50
CA ASP A 60 -7.88 -6.50 -2.23
C ASP A 60 -8.88 -5.33 -2.24
N SER A 61 -8.53 -4.18 -1.67
CA SER A 61 -9.34 -2.96 -1.75
C SER A 61 -9.55 -2.50 -3.19
N ILE A 62 -8.46 -2.46 -3.99
CA ILE A 62 -8.53 -2.14 -5.41
C ILE A 62 -9.36 -3.18 -6.17
N ARG A 63 -9.19 -4.47 -5.84
CA ARG A 63 -9.92 -5.58 -6.46
C ARG A 63 -11.42 -5.44 -6.30
N ALA A 64 -11.88 -5.06 -5.11
CA ALA A 64 -13.29 -4.83 -4.82
C ALA A 64 -13.89 -3.74 -5.73
N LYS A 65 -13.14 -2.65 -5.96
CA LYS A 65 -13.55 -1.53 -6.81
C LYS A 65 -13.49 -1.82 -8.32
N THR A 66 -12.63 -2.76 -8.72
CA THR A 66 -12.32 -3.01 -10.14
C THR A 66 -12.77 -4.41 -10.56
N ARG A 67 -14.05 -4.71 -10.38
CA ARG A 67 -14.67 -5.97 -10.88
C ARG A 67 -14.48 -6.07 -12.39
N ARG A 68 -14.17 -7.26 -12.92
CA ARG A 68 -13.79 -7.41 -14.34
C ARG A 68 -14.89 -7.01 -15.32
N ALA A 69 -16.12 -7.47 -15.06
CA ALA A 69 -17.31 -6.98 -15.74
C ALA A 69 -17.86 -5.83 -14.90
N ASN A 70 -17.76 -4.61 -15.38
CA ASN A 70 -18.34 -3.43 -14.73
C ASN A 70 -18.81 -2.46 -15.82
N GLY A 71 -19.79 -1.62 -15.48
CA GLY A 71 -20.34 -0.59 -16.38
C GLY A 71 -19.65 0.77 -16.29
N HIS A 72 -18.58 0.91 -15.50
CA HIS A 72 -17.90 2.19 -15.33
C HIS A 72 -16.96 2.48 -16.50
N SER A 73 -16.70 3.75 -16.81
CA SER A 73 -15.63 4.11 -17.74
C SER A 73 -14.25 3.70 -17.18
N LEU A 74 -13.22 3.62 -18.03
CA LEU A 74 -11.87 3.31 -17.55
C LEU A 74 -11.36 4.43 -16.63
N GLU A 75 -11.57 5.67 -17.05
CA GLU A 75 -11.25 6.87 -16.28
C GLU A 75 -11.97 6.90 -14.92
N GLY A 76 -13.27 6.59 -14.89
CA GLY A 76 -14.04 6.52 -13.64
C GLY A 76 -13.46 5.49 -12.66
N LEU A 77 -13.01 4.33 -13.15
CA LEU A 77 -12.32 3.36 -12.31
C LEU A 77 -10.98 3.87 -11.79
N ILE A 78 -10.20 4.55 -12.64
CA ILE A 78 -8.92 5.15 -12.25
C ILE A 78 -9.15 6.18 -11.15
N ASN A 79 -10.13 7.07 -11.31
CA ASN A 79 -10.49 8.08 -10.32
C ASN A 79 -10.94 7.45 -8.99
N GLN A 80 -11.60 6.28 -9.01
CA GLN A 80 -12.00 5.57 -7.80
C GLN A 80 -10.83 4.90 -7.04
N ILE A 81 -9.78 4.46 -7.74
CA ILE A 81 -8.65 3.76 -7.13
C ILE A 81 -7.48 4.69 -6.77
N ASN A 82 -7.34 5.81 -7.47
CA ASN A 82 -6.25 6.78 -7.26
C ASN A 82 -6.15 7.25 -5.80
N PRO A 83 -7.25 7.65 -5.11
CA PRO A 83 -7.17 8.03 -3.70
C PRO A 83 -6.69 6.90 -2.78
N THR A 84 -6.97 5.65 -3.13
CA THR A 84 -6.50 4.49 -2.35
C THR A 84 -5.01 4.28 -2.56
N LEU A 85 -4.53 4.43 -3.79
CA LEU A 85 -3.11 4.34 -4.12
C LEU A 85 -2.31 5.49 -3.50
N SER A 86 -2.81 6.72 -3.60
CA SER A 86 -2.14 7.91 -3.06
C SER A 86 -2.08 7.86 -1.52
N GLY A 87 -3.18 7.52 -0.84
CA GLY A 87 -3.19 7.40 0.61
C GLY A 87 -2.27 6.28 1.12
N TRP A 88 -2.24 5.14 0.42
CA TRP A 88 -1.30 4.06 0.74
C TRP A 88 0.14 4.47 0.48
N PHE A 89 0.42 5.17 -0.61
CA PHE A 89 1.74 5.71 -0.91
C PHE A 89 2.19 6.67 0.18
N GLU A 90 1.35 7.62 0.58
CA GLU A 90 1.70 8.61 1.58
C GLU A 90 2.13 7.95 2.91
N TYR A 91 1.42 6.90 3.31
CA TYR A 91 1.78 6.11 4.48
C TYR A 91 3.11 5.36 4.32
N PHE A 92 3.39 4.80 3.13
CA PHE A 92 4.56 3.96 2.85
C PHE A 92 5.70 4.69 2.10
N LYS A 93 5.66 6.02 1.94
CA LYS A 93 6.58 6.78 1.07
C LYS A 93 8.06 6.64 1.45
N HIS A 94 8.32 6.34 2.72
CA HIS A 94 9.67 6.13 3.26
C HIS A 94 10.16 4.68 3.14
N SER A 95 9.42 3.81 2.47
CA SER A 95 9.89 2.46 2.14
C SER A 95 10.97 2.46 1.08
N HIS A 96 11.69 1.35 1.00
CA HIS A 96 12.62 1.08 -0.07
C HIS A 96 11.91 0.99 -1.44
N TRP A 97 12.59 1.51 -2.47
CA TRP A 97 12.02 1.78 -3.79
C TRP A 97 11.44 0.54 -4.50
N ASN A 98 11.97 -0.65 -4.25
CA ASN A 98 11.55 -1.90 -4.92
C ASN A 98 10.19 -2.43 -4.43
N GLY A 99 9.61 -1.85 -3.38
CA GLY A 99 8.26 -2.23 -2.90
C GLY A 99 7.12 -1.74 -3.80
N PHE A 100 7.35 -0.68 -4.59
CA PHE A 100 6.32 -0.02 -5.39
C PHE A 100 6.05 -0.66 -6.76
N PRO A 101 7.07 -1.07 -7.56
CA PRO A 101 6.86 -1.58 -8.92
C PRO A 101 5.92 -2.79 -9.01
N GLY A 102 5.93 -3.66 -8.01
CA GLY A 102 5.08 -4.86 -7.96
C GLY A 102 3.59 -4.50 -7.87
N VAL A 103 3.23 -3.56 -7.00
CA VAL A 103 1.84 -3.08 -6.85
C VAL A 103 1.38 -2.38 -8.12
N ASP A 104 2.20 -1.47 -8.62
CA ASP A 104 2.00 -0.73 -9.87
C ASP A 104 1.73 -1.69 -11.05
N GLY A 105 2.55 -2.74 -11.20
CA GLY A 105 2.40 -3.75 -12.23
C GLY A 105 1.09 -4.55 -12.09
N TRP A 106 0.73 -4.91 -10.85
CA TRP A 106 -0.51 -5.63 -10.57
C TRP A 106 -1.75 -4.79 -10.90
N VAL A 107 -1.77 -3.51 -10.53
CA VAL A 107 -2.86 -2.58 -10.86
C VAL A 107 -3.01 -2.41 -12.36
N ARG A 108 -1.91 -2.18 -13.08
CA ARG A 108 -1.91 -2.06 -14.56
C ARG A 108 -2.42 -3.34 -15.23
N MET A 109 -1.98 -4.52 -14.77
CA MET A 109 -2.47 -5.81 -15.27
C MET A 109 -3.99 -5.94 -15.07
N ARG A 110 -4.51 -5.47 -13.94
CA ARG A 110 -5.93 -5.52 -13.63
C ARG A 110 -6.76 -4.62 -14.54
N LEU A 111 -6.38 -3.35 -14.68
CA LEU A 111 -7.03 -2.41 -15.59
C LEU A 111 -6.98 -2.92 -17.04
N ARG A 112 -5.82 -3.44 -17.47
CA ARG A 112 -5.66 -4.09 -18.77
C ARG A 112 -6.59 -5.27 -18.97
N SER A 113 -6.87 -6.06 -17.93
CA SER A 113 -7.82 -7.18 -17.99
C SER A 113 -9.27 -6.70 -18.18
N ILE A 114 -9.63 -5.54 -17.62
CA ILE A 114 -10.95 -4.91 -17.80
C ILE A 114 -11.10 -4.40 -19.23
N VAL A 115 -10.15 -3.60 -19.71
CA VAL A 115 -10.18 -3.07 -21.08
C VAL A 115 -10.18 -4.21 -22.11
N ARG A 116 -9.41 -5.27 -21.85
CA ARG A 116 -9.44 -6.49 -22.68
C ARG A 116 -10.82 -7.16 -22.72
N LYS A 117 -11.51 -7.25 -21.59
CA LYS A 117 -12.88 -7.81 -21.53
C LYS A 117 -13.87 -6.93 -22.31
N ARG A 118 -13.74 -5.60 -22.21
CA ARG A 118 -14.56 -4.64 -22.99
C ARG A 118 -14.32 -4.74 -24.49
N ALA A 119 -13.09 -5.05 -24.90
CA ALA A 119 -12.75 -5.36 -26.29
C ALA A 119 -13.14 -6.79 -26.72
N HIS A 120 -14.10 -7.44 -26.04
CA HIS A 120 -14.60 -8.80 -26.31
C HIS A 120 -13.53 -9.90 -26.33
N ARG A 121 -12.43 -9.74 -25.57
CA ARG A 121 -11.35 -10.74 -25.50
C ARG A 121 -11.35 -11.50 -24.17
N SER A 122 -11.01 -12.78 -24.25
CA SER A 122 -10.91 -13.70 -23.10
C SER A 122 -9.56 -13.59 -22.37
N GLY A 123 -9.51 -14.13 -21.14
CA GLY A 123 -8.28 -14.27 -20.35
C GLY A 123 -7.78 -13.00 -19.65
N ARG A 124 -6.67 -13.11 -18.90
CA ARG A 124 -6.04 -11.99 -18.19
C ARG A 124 -5.30 -11.07 -19.16
N GLY A 125 -5.12 -9.81 -18.79
CA GLY A 125 -4.30 -8.83 -19.52
C GLY A 125 -2.81 -9.18 -19.44
N ARG A 126 -2.36 -10.20 -20.18
CA ARG A 126 -0.95 -10.61 -20.32
C ARG A 126 -0.51 -10.54 -21.80
N GLY A 127 0.79 -10.63 -22.05
CA GLY A 127 1.36 -10.75 -23.41
C GLY A 127 0.98 -9.60 -24.34
N LYS A 128 0.34 -9.91 -25.48
CA LYS A 128 -0.13 -8.92 -26.50
C LYS A 128 -0.95 -7.75 -25.93
N GLY A 129 -1.52 -7.90 -24.74
CA GLY A 129 -2.15 -6.79 -24.03
C GLY A 129 -1.20 -5.62 -23.77
N HIS A 130 0.09 -5.87 -23.50
CA HIS A 130 1.12 -4.87 -23.22
C HIS A 130 1.40 -3.97 -24.43
N GLN A 131 1.34 -4.52 -25.64
CA GLN A 131 1.50 -3.77 -26.89
C GLN A 131 0.27 -2.91 -27.19
N ARG A 132 -0.93 -3.47 -26.97
CA ARG A 132 -2.20 -2.77 -27.29
C ARG A 132 -2.54 -1.64 -26.32
N TRP A 133 -2.21 -1.79 -25.04
CA TRP A 133 -2.51 -0.80 -24.00
C TRP A 133 -1.26 -0.46 -23.18
N PRO A 134 -0.20 0.11 -23.77
CA PRO A 134 1.09 0.30 -23.08
C PRO A 134 0.96 1.01 -21.73
N ASN A 135 1.98 0.97 -20.87
CA ASN A 135 1.90 1.65 -19.56
C ASN A 135 1.52 3.14 -19.72
N ALA A 136 2.02 3.78 -20.79
CA ALA A 136 1.67 5.14 -21.18
C ALA A 136 0.16 5.35 -21.44
N TYR A 137 -0.57 4.33 -21.90
CA TYR A 137 -2.01 4.41 -22.08
C TYR A 137 -2.72 4.68 -20.74
N PHE A 138 -2.35 3.97 -19.67
CA PHE A 138 -2.96 4.20 -18.35
C PHE A 138 -2.47 5.50 -17.70
N ALA A 139 -1.20 5.87 -17.93
CA ALA A 139 -0.66 7.15 -17.45
C ALA A 139 -1.41 8.34 -18.07
N ARG A 140 -1.69 8.30 -19.38
CA ARG A 140 -2.51 9.33 -20.06
C ARG A 140 -3.95 9.42 -19.55
N GLN A 141 -4.44 8.38 -18.91
CA GLN A 141 -5.77 8.34 -18.29
C GLN A 141 -5.72 8.75 -16.80
N GLY A 142 -4.57 9.26 -16.33
CA GLY A 142 -4.40 9.77 -14.97
C GLY A 142 -4.14 8.70 -13.91
N LEU A 143 -3.73 7.48 -14.27
CA LEU A 143 -3.42 6.46 -13.26
C LEU A 143 -2.26 6.90 -12.36
N PHE A 144 -2.50 6.91 -11.04
CA PHE A 144 -1.47 7.18 -10.05
C PHE A 144 -0.37 6.12 -10.08
N SER A 145 0.88 6.57 -10.23
CA SER A 145 2.08 5.72 -10.29
C SER A 145 2.86 5.85 -8.98
N LEU A 146 2.96 4.75 -8.24
CA LEU A 146 3.69 4.71 -6.97
C LEU A 146 5.18 4.99 -7.18
N GLN A 147 5.75 4.51 -8.30
CA GLN A 147 7.15 4.74 -8.65
C GLN A 147 7.43 6.21 -8.97
N GLU A 148 6.56 6.86 -9.73
CA GLU A 148 6.71 8.29 -10.05
C GLU A 148 6.53 9.15 -8.80
N ALA A 149 5.56 8.82 -7.95
CA ALA A 149 5.37 9.50 -6.67
C ALA A 149 6.61 9.35 -5.76
N TYR A 150 7.20 8.16 -5.71
CA TYR A 150 8.45 7.92 -4.97
C TYR A 150 9.62 8.74 -5.52
N ALA A 151 9.78 8.77 -6.86
CA ALA A 151 10.82 9.56 -7.50
C ALA A 151 10.69 11.06 -7.16
N LYS A 152 9.46 11.60 -7.20
CA LYS A 152 9.16 12.99 -6.82
C LYS A 152 9.46 13.26 -5.34
N ALA A 153 9.00 12.40 -4.44
CA ALA A 153 9.25 12.55 -3.00
C ALA A 153 10.76 12.56 -2.67
N ARG A 154 11.54 11.72 -3.36
CA ARG A 154 13.00 11.69 -3.22
C ARG A 154 13.70 12.93 -3.78
N GLN A 155 13.20 13.51 -4.87
CA GLN A 155 13.74 14.75 -5.43
C GLN A 155 13.55 15.92 -4.47
N SER A 156 12.37 16.04 -3.84
CA SER A 156 12.10 17.11 -2.87
C SER A 156 12.97 17.02 -1.62
N SER A 157 13.35 15.81 -1.20
CA SER A 157 14.23 15.60 -0.03
C SER A 157 15.70 15.91 -0.30
N LYS A 158 16.10 16.16 -1.55
CA LYS A 158 17.48 16.49 -1.94
C LYS A 158 17.69 18.00 -2.13
N ARG A 159 16.63 18.79 -2.02
CA ARG A 159 16.69 20.26 -1.99
C ARG A 159 16.90 20.71 -0.57
#